data_AF-Q7YWS2-F1
#
_entry.id   AF-Q7YWS2-F1
#
_cell.length_a   1.000
_cell.length_b   1.000
_cell.length_c   1.000
_cell.angle_alpha   90.00
_cell.angle_beta   90.00
_cell.angle_gamma   90.00
#
_symmetry.space_group_name_H-M   'P 1'
#
loop_
_entity.id
_entity.type
_entity.pdbx_description
1 polymer ?
#
loop_
_entity_poly.entity_id
_entity_poly.type
_entity_poly.pdbx_seq_one_letter_code
_entity_poly.pdbx_strand_id
1 'polypeptide(L)'
;MTFERPQGRWCAKVFFGGKSWDAAEAQCKSLGATLTGLQNNNERLQIATTARALTNQNGGGFSEVWLGARRRARCPVRSSCSDLDAFEWLDGHTTGTDGMHWGGPGPDGWVNPPYGVQSCMGMYIHPWSDTAQASVRSFIHADLDDLHCYWPMNYACGKLPT
;
A
#
# COMPACT_ATOMS: atom_id res chain seq x y z
N MET A 1 -12.42 -9.72 -0.19
CA MET A 1 -11.88 -10.24 1.08
C MET A 1 -12.61 -9.56 2.22
N THR A 2 -12.75 -10.24 3.35
CA THR A 2 -13.36 -9.69 4.56
C THR A 2 -12.43 -9.99 5.73
N PHE A 3 -12.13 -8.98 6.52
CA PHE A 3 -11.27 -9.06 7.69
C PHE A 3 -12.07 -8.72 8.94
N GLU A 4 -11.80 -9.46 10.01
CA GLU A 4 -12.35 -9.18 11.34
C GLU A 4 -11.28 -8.41 12.13
N ARG A 5 -11.44 -7.09 12.21
CA ARG A 5 -10.52 -6.21 12.95
C ARG A 5 -11.08 -5.94 14.36
N PRO A 6 -10.25 -5.56 15.35
CA PRO A 6 -10.71 -5.26 16.71
C PRO A 6 -11.86 -4.23 16.79
N GLN A 7 -11.88 -3.28 15.86
CA GLN A 7 -12.83 -2.19 15.76
C GLN A 7 -14.03 -2.48 14.84
N GLY A 8 -14.06 -3.65 14.19
CA GLY A 8 -15.15 -4.06 13.33
C GLY A 8 -14.73 -4.78 12.07
N ARG A 9 -15.71 -5.35 11.37
CA ARG A 9 -15.52 -6.01 10.09
C ARG A 9 -15.11 -5.00 9.02
N TRP A 10 -14.18 -5.40 8.15
CA TRP A 10 -13.69 -4.59 7.04
C TRP A 10 -13.64 -5.40 5.75
N CYS A 11 -14.24 -4.90 4.68
CA CYS A 11 -14.28 -5.54 3.37
C CYS A 11 -13.25 -4.89 2.44
N ALA A 12 -12.29 -5.67 1.95
CA ALA A 12 -11.24 -5.20 1.05
C ALA A 12 -11.28 -5.88 -0.33
N LYS A 13 -10.93 -5.13 -1.38
CA LYS A 13 -10.80 -5.62 -2.76
C LYS A 13 -9.63 -4.95 -3.47
N VAL A 14 -8.81 -5.77 -4.15
CA VAL A 14 -7.74 -5.28 -5.03
C VAL A 14 -8.29 -5.07 -6.43
N PHE A 15 -7.85 -4.00 -7.07
CA PHE A 15 -8.19 -3.64 -8.43
C PHE A 15 -6.93 -3.53 -9.27
N PHE A 16 -7.03 -4.09 -10.49
CA PHE A 16 -6.03 -3.92 -11.52
C PHE A 16 -6.28 -2.60 -12.24
N GLY A 17 -5.21 -1.90 -12.59
CA GLY A 17 -5.28 -0.71 -13.44
C GLY A 17 -4.44 0.41 -12.88
N GLY A 18 -3.43 0.80 -13.66
CA GLY A 18 -2.43 1.80 -13.29
C GLY A 18 -3.04 3.17 -13.03
N LYS A 19 -3.28 3.50 -11.75
CA LYS A 19 -3.75 4.81 -11.29
C LYS A 19 -2.70 5.44 -10.39
N SER A 20 -2.58 6.76 -10.44
CA SER A 20 -1.91 7.52 -9.38
C SER A 20 -2.64 7.30 -8.06
N TRP A 21 -1.99 7.58 -6.93
CA TRP A 21 -2.60 7.38 -5.62
C TRP A 21 -3.91 8.17 -5.48
N ASP A 22 -3.93 9.44 -5.91
CA ASP A 22 -5.13 10.29 -5.82
C ASP A 22 -6.26 9.80 -6.75
N ALA A 23 -5.92 9.30 -7.94
CA ALA A 23 -6.91 8.72 -8.85
C ALA A 23 -7.45 7.37 -8.35
N ALA A 24 -6.61 6.58 -7.68
CA ALA A 24 -7.00 5.33 -7.04
C ALA A 24 -7.94 5.60 -5.85
N GLU A 25 -7.63 6.59 -5.01
CA GLU A 25 -8.49 7.02 -3.91
C GLU A 25 -9.85 7.52 -4.42
N ALA A 26 -9.87 8.33 -5.48
CA ALA A 26 -11.11 8.77 -6.11
C ALA A 26 -11.95 7.59 -6.64
N GLN A 27 -11.30 6.56 -7.19
CA GLN A 27 -11.98 5.35 -7.65
C GLN A 27 -12.55 4.52 -6.49
N CYS A 28 -11.83 4.42 -5.37
CA CYS A 28 -12.38 3.78 -4.17
C CYS A 28 -13.59 4.56 -3.65
N LYS A 29 -13.51 5.89 -3.59
CA LYS A 29 -14.63 6.76 -3.17
C LYS A 29 -15.86 6.60 -4.04
N SER A 30 -15.71 6.46 -5.35
CA SER A 30 -16.85 6.22 -6.25
C SER A 30 -17.58 4.89 -6.00
N LEU A 31 -16.97 3.97 -5.24
CA LEU A 31 -17.54 2.67 -4.85
C LEU A 31 -18.05 2.65 -3.39
N GLY A 32 -18.10 3.82 -2.74
CA GLY A 32 -18.40 3.93 -1.31
C GLY A 32 -17.31 3.32 -0.43
N ALA A 33 -16.05 3.41 -0.86
CA ALA A 33 -14.88 2.90 -0.20
C ALA A 33 -13.78 3.97 -0.11
N THR A 34 -12.62 3.60 0.42
CA THR A 34 -11.38 4.37 0.42
C THR A 34 -10.22 3.41 0.17
N LEU A 35 -9.02 3.88 -0.16
CA LEU A 35 -7.84 3.02 -0.16
C LEU A 35 -7.68 2.39 1.22
N THR A 36 -7.50 1.07 1.28
CA THR A 36 -7.49 0.34 2.55
C THR A 36 -6.17 0.50 3.28
N GLY A 37 -6.21 0.65 4.59
CA GLY A 37 -5.06 0.38 5.44
C GLY A 37 -4.89 -1.12 5.73
N LEU A 38 -3.86 -1.46 6.51
CA LEU A 38 -3.48 -2.81 6.91
C LEU A 38 -3.48 -2.93 8.43
N GLN A 39 -4.41 -3.70 9.01
CA GLN A 39 -4.49 -3.86 10.45
C GLN A 39 -3.37 -4.75 11.00
N ASN A 40 -2.92 -5.75 10.22
CA ASN A 40 -1.91 -6.72 10.65
C ASN A 40 -1.24 -7.42 9.45
N ASN A 41 -0.24 -8.25 9.75
CA ASN A 41 0.51 -9.03 8.76
C ASN A 41 -0.38 -9.94 7.89
N ASN A 42 -1.43 -10.56 8.45
CA ASN A 42 -2.31 -11.42 7.68
C ASN A 42 -3.08 -10.63 6.60
N GLU A 43 -3.59 -9.45 6.93
CA GLU A 43 -4.23 -8.59 5.93
C GLU A 43 -3.25 -8.18 4.82
N ARG A 44 -2.01 -7.81 5.18
CA ARG A 44 -0.96 -7.45 4.21
C ARG A 44 -0.72 -8.59 3.21
N LEU A 45 -0.49 -9.80 3.73
CA LEU A 45 -0.20 -10.97 2.90
C LEU A 45 -1.39 -11.40 2.03
N GLN A 46 -2.63 -11.28 2.52
CA GLN A 46 -3.82 -11.61 1.72
C GLN A 46 -4.06 -10.60 0.59
N ILE A 47 -3.88 -9.30 0.85
CA ILE A 47 -3.97 -8.27 -0.19
C ILE A 47 -2.86 -8.49 -1.21
N ALA A 48 -1.62 -8.74 -0.79
CA ALA A 48 -0.50 -8.99 -1.69
C ALA A 48 -0.71 -10.25 -2.55
N THR A 49 -1.20 -11.34 -1.95
CA THR A 49 -1.53 -12.58 -2.67
C THR A 49 -2.64 -12.37 -3.70
N THR A 50 -3.68 -11.61 -3.33
CA THR A 50 -4.77 -11.27 -4.25
C THR A 50 -4.27 -10.41 -5.40
N ALA A 51 -3.42 -9.43 -5.11
CA ALA A 51 -2.80 -8.59 -6.12
C ALA A 51 -1.92 -9.37 -7.08
N ARG A 52 -1.10 -10.32 -6.59
CA ARG A 52 -0.30 -11.22 -7.42
C ARG A 52 -1.16 -12.01 -8.38
N ALA A 53 -2.22 -12.66 -7.88
CA ALA A 53 -3.12 -13.43 -8.72
C ALA A 53 -3.76 -12.56 -9.80
N LEU A 54 -4.19 -11.35 -9.43
CA LEU A 54 -4.80 -10.41 -10.36
C LEU A 54 -3.81 -9.89 -11.41
N THR A 55 -2.58 -9.54 -11.03
CA THR A 55 -1.52 -9.15 -11.96
C THR A 55 -1.19 -10.29 -12.93
N ASN A 56 -1.05 -11.52 -12.43
CA ASN A 56 -0.78 -12.70 -13.25
C ASN A 56 -1.89 -12.99 -14.27
N GLN A 57 -3.16 -12.72 -13.92
CA GLN A 57 -4.28 -12.81 -14.86
C GLN A 57 -4.28 -11.73 -15.94
N ASN A 58 -3.58 -10.62 -15.71
CA ASN A 58 -3.55 -9.44 -16.60
C ASN A 58 -2.16 -9.21 -17.23
N GLY A 59 -1.46 -10.29 -17.58
CA GLY A 59 -0.16 -10.26 -18.26
C GLY A 59 1.06 -10.55 -17.38
N GLY A 60 0.88 -10.59 -16.06
CA GLY A 60 1.93 -10.96 -15.10
C GLY A 60 3.03 -9.92 -14.93
N GLY A 61 4.12 -10.36 -14.31
CA GLY A 61 5.28 -9.53 -13.99
C GLY A 61 5.22 -8.89 -12.59
N PHE A 62 6.27 -8.14 -12.27
CA PHE A 62 6.33 -7.35 -11.06
C PHE A 62 5.28 -6.24 -11.11
N SER A 63 4.63 -6.00 -9.99
CA SER A 63 3.66 -4.93 -9.86
C SER A 63 3.67 -4.38 -8.45
N GLU A 64 2.93 -3.30 -8.23
CA GLU A 64 2.79 -2.69 -6.93
C GLU A 64 1.32 -2.33 -6.68
N VAL A 65 0.94 -2.16 -5.41
CA VAL A 65 -0.43 -1.83 -4.99
C VAL A 65 -0.43 -0.59 -4.09
N TRP A 66 -1.25 0.41 -4.43
CA TRP A 66 -1.53 1.53 -3.54
C TRP A 66 -2.36 1.12 -2.33
N LEU A 67 -1.97 1.63 -1.16
CA LEU A 67 -2.65 1.49 0.13
C LEU A 67 -3.06 2.86 0.69
N GLY A 68 -4.00 2.86 1.63
CA GLY A 68 -4.59 4.05 2.22
C GLY A 68 -3.74 4.69 3.30
N ALA A 69 -2.49 5.00 3.00
CA ALA A 69 -1.60 5.74 3.91
C ALA A 69 -0.83 6.86 3.21
N ARG A 70 -0.57 7.93 3.98
CA ARG A 70 0.26 9.05 3.56
C ARG A 70 1.35 9.33 4.60
N ARG A 71 2.46 9.89 4.14
CA ARG A 71 3.53 10.41 5.01
C ARG A 71 2.95 11.52 5.88
N ARG A 72 3.20 11.46 7.18
CA ARG A 72 2.74 12.50 8.11
C ARG A 72 3.46 13.82 7.78
N ALA A 73 2.73 14.93 7.83
CA ALA A 73 3.32 16.26 7.59
C ALA A 73 4.46 16.60 8.57
N ARG A 74 4.40 16.09 9.81
CA ARG A 74 5.47 16.24 10.82
C ARG A 74 6.70 15.35 10.57
N CYS A 75 6.63 14.44 9.61
CA CYS A 75 7.68 13.46 9.29
C CYS A 75 8.13 13.59 7.81
N PRO A 76 8.53 14.78 7.34
CA PRO A 76 8.71 15.04 5.90
C PRO A 76 9.84 14.22 5.27
N VAL A 77 10.86 13.82 6.03
CA VAL A 77 12.01 13.03 5.55
C VAL A 77 12.31 11.90 6.52
N ARG A 78 13.15 10.93 6.11
CA ARG A 78 13.53 9.77 6.93
C ARG A 78 14.04 10.13 8.33
N SER A 79 14.86 11.18 8.45
CA SER A 79 15.43 11.57 9.75
C SER A 79 14.43 12.20 10.72
N SER A 80 13.21 12.49 10.28
CA SER A 80 12.21 13.18 11.11
C SER A 80 11.50 12.27 12.11
N CYS A 81 11.26 11.01 11.75
CA CYS A 81 10.48 10.05 12.52
C CYS A 81 11.04 8.64 12.33
N SER A 82 10.73 7.72 13.24
CA SER A 82 11.00 6.31 13.00
C SER A 82 10.17 5.78 11.82
N ASP A 83 10.64 4.70 11.21
CA ASP A 83 10.01 4.12 10.01
C ASP A 83 8.51 3.81 10.23
N LEU A 84 8.13 3.27 11.39
CA LEU A 84 6.73 2.97 11.73
C LEU A 84 5.89 4.20 12.08
N ASP A 85 6.51 5.34 12.41
CA ASP A 85 5.80 6.59 12.75
C ASP A 85 5.72 7.56 11.56
N ALA A 86 6.47 7.31 10.49
CA ALA A 86 6.54 8.18 9.32
C ALA A 86 5.21 8.35 8.56
N PHE A 87 4.32 7.35 8.64
CA PHE A 87 3.06 7.29 7.89
C PHE A 87 1.83 7.20 8.80
N GLU A 88 0.69 7.60 8.25
CA GLU A 88 -0.62 7.42 8.88
C GLU A 88 -1.64 6.81 7.93
N TRP A 89 -2.48 5.93 8.47
CA TRP A 89 -3.63 5.38 7.76
C TRP A 89 -4.72 6.44 7.61
N LEU A 90 -5.34 6.50 6.43
CA LEU A 90 -6.37 7.47 6.07
C LEU A 90 -7.77 6.86 5.93
N ASP A 91 -7.88 5.53 6.05
CA ASP A 91 -9.15 4.82 5.86
C ASP A 91 -10.16 5.02 7.00
N GLY A 92 -9.76 5.71 8.08
CA GLY A 92 -10.59 5.97 9.25
C GLY A 92 -10.93 4.74 10.08
N HIS A 93 -10.35 3.58 9.74
CA HIS A 93 -10.67 2.31 10.38
C HIS A 93 -9.42 1.62 10.92
N THR A 94 -8.33 1.58 10.16
CA THR A 94 -7.08 0.90 10.54
C THR A 94 -6.42 1.60 11.72
N THR A 95 -5.98 0.83 12.71
CA THR A 95 -5.27 1.34 13.89
C THR A 95 -3.90 0.67 14.03
N GLY A 96 -2.97 1.34 14.72
CA GLY A 96 -1.63 0.81 14.95
C GLY A 96 -0.80 0.64 13.68
N THR A 97 0.29 -0.11 13.80
CA THR A 97 1.31 -0.27 12.75
C THR A 97 1.64 -1.74 12.46
N ASP A 98 0.87 -2.70 12.99
CA ASP A 98 1.18 -4.14 12.88
C ASP A 98 1.09 -4.66 11.43
N GLY A 99 0.38 -3.94 10.57
CA GLY A 99 0.38 -4.19 9.13
C GLY A 99 1.57 -3.59 8.39
N MET A 100 2.32 -2.66 8.98
CA MET A 100 3.43 -1.98 8.34
C MET A 100 4.71 -2.83 8.40
N HIS A 101 5.15 -3.32 7.25
CA HIS A 101 6.43 -3.99 7.09
C HIS A 101 7.17 -3.36 5.93
N TRP A 102 8.11 -2.48 6.27
CA TRP A 102 8.95 -1.83 5.30
C TRP A 102 10.01 -2.81 4.79
N GLY A 103 10.15 -2.87 3.47
CA GLY A 103 11.25 -3.60 2.84
C GLY A 103 12.40 -2.68 2.48
N GLY A 104 13.51 -3.27 2.05
CA GLY A 104 14.63 -2.53 1.44
C GLY A 104 15.02 -1.27 2.23
N PRO A 105 15.19 -0.10 1.57
CA PRO A 105 15.44 1.16 2.24
C PRO A 105 14.19 1.88 2.76
N GLY A 106 12.98 1.35 2.55
CA GLY A 106 11.74 2.06 2.88
C GLY A 106 11.53 2.25 4.40
N PRO A 107 10.80 3.29 4.84
CA PRO A 107 10.45 4.48 4.07
C PRO A 107 11.65 5.46 4.03
N ASP A 108 12.17 5.79 2.85
CA ASP A 108 13.39 6.60 2.73
C ASP A 108 13.15 8.11 2.61
N GLY A 109 11.91 8.52 2.33
CA GLY A 109 11.53 9.93 2.19
C GLY A 109 12.32 10.64 1.11
N TRP A 110 12.67 9.95 0.02
CA TRP A 110 13.44 10.54 -1.05
C TRP A 110 12.67 11.69 -1.72
N VAL A 111 13.39 12.78 -1.97
CA VAL A 111 12.87 13.99 -2.58
C VAL A 111 13.28 14.05 -4.04
N ASN A 112 12.30 14.11 -4.93
CA ASN A 112 12.49 14.36 -6.36
C ASN A 112 11.85 15.71 -6.72
N PRO A 113 12.61 16.75 -7.10
CA PRO A 113 12.09 18.13 -7.17
C PRO A 113 10.81 18.32 -8.01
N PRO A 114 10.63 17.71 -9.20
CA PRO A 114 9.36 17.74 -9.93
C PRO A 114 8.14 17.15 -9.22
N TYR A 115 8.34 16.26 -8.25
CA TYR A 115 7.28 15.41 -7.70
C TYR A 115 7.14 15.50 -6.18
N GLY A 116 8.02 16.24 -5.52
CA GLY A 116 8.08 16.37 -4.08
C GLY A 116 8.74 15.17 -3.41
N VAL A 117 8.27 14.85 -2.20
CA VAL A 117 8.79 13.74 -1.41
C VAL A 117 7.93 12.49 -1.59
N GLN A 118 8.54 11.30 -1.52
CA GLN A 118 7.82 10.03 -1.44
C GLN A 118 6.87 10.02 -0.23
N SER A 119 5.57 10.17 -0.54
CA SER A 119 4.53 10.47 0.46
C SER A 119 3.36 9.50 0.41
N CYS A 120 3.38 8.51 -0.49
CA CYS A 120 2.32 7.54 -0.69
C CYS A 120 2.83 6.14 -0.45
N MET A 121 2.05 5.30 0.25
CA MET A 121 2.47 3.93 0.57
C MET A 121 2.08 2.96 -0.53
N GLY A 122 3.10 2.32 -1.13
CA GLY A 122 2.94 1.21 -2.06
C GLY A 122 3.37 -0.12 -1.44
N MET A 123 2.82 -1.21 -1.98
CA MET A 123 3.22 -2.57 -1.62
C MET A 123 3.75 -3.33 -2.83
N TYR A 124 4.96 -3.89 -2.73
CA TYR A 124 5.61 -4.66 -3.79
C TYR A 124 4.98 -6.03 -3.98
N ILE A 125 4.71 -6.39 -5.23
CA ILE A 125 4.11 -7.66 -5.62
C ILE A 125 5.07 -8.40 -6.54
N HIS A 126 5.73 -9.42 -5.97
CA HIS A 126 6.46 -10.39 -6.74
C HIS A 126 5.48 -11.37 -7.46
N PRO A 127 5.70 -11.72 -8.74
CA PRO A 127 4.78 -12.56 -9.53
C PRO A 127 4.68 -14.04 -9.11
N TRP A 128 5.74 -14.65 -8.57
CA TRP A 128 5.73 -16.10 -8.23
C TRP A 128 6.48 -16.51 -6.95
N SER A 129 7.11 -15.59 -6.22
CA SER A 129 7.92 -15.92 -5.04
C SER A 129 7.56 -14.98 -3.89
N ASP A 130 7.54 -15.50 -2.67
CA ASP A 130 7.34 -14.68 -1.49
C ASP A 130 8.66 -14.09 -0.95
N THR A 131 9.81 -14.62 -1.38
CA THR A 131 11.12 -14.32 -0.79
C THR A 131 12.17 -13.85 -1.80
N ALA A 132 11.94 -14.02 -3.10
CA ALA A 132 12.81 -13.46 -4.12
C ALA A 132 12.59 -11.93 -4.26
N GLN A 133 13.62 -11.24 -4.74
CA GLN A 133 13.59 -9.80 -4.91
C GLN A 133 12.55 -9.39 -5.97
N ALA A 134 11.62 -8.53 -5.56
CA ALA A 134 10.62 -7.85 -6.39
C ALA A 134 11.16 -6.59 -7.07
N SER A 135 12.35 -6.13 -6.68
CA SER A 135 12.97 -4.91 -7.17
C SER A 135 14.49 -4.98 -7.06
N VAL A 136 15.17 -4.05 -7.75
CA VAL A 136 16.62 -3.81 -7.61
C VAL A 136 17.02 -3.26 -6.23
N ARG A 137 16.05 -2.84 -5.41
CA ARG A 137 16.26 -2.31 -4.05
C ARG A 137 16.01 -3.37 -2.97
N SER A 138 16.02 -4.66 -3.35
CA SER A 138 15.87 -5.81 -2.44
C SER A 138 14.51 -5.93 -1.73
N PHE A 139 13.49 -5.19 -2.15
CA PHE A 139 12.11 -5.43 -1.72
C PHE A 139 11.67 -6.84 -2.13
N ILE A 140 10.89 -7.54 -1.30
CA ILE A 140 10.28 -8.84 -1.61
C ILE A 140 8.75 -8.71 -1.72
N HIS A 141 8.05 -9.83 -1.90
CA HIS A 141 6.59 -9.82 -1.94
C HIS A 141 6.00 -9.28 -0.64
N ALA A 142 5.00 -8.42 -0.76
CA ALA A 142 4.28 -7.79 0.34
C ALA A 142 5.10 -6.82 1.20
N ASP A 143 6.31 -6.44 0.77
CA ASP A 143 7.02 -5.33 1.41
C ASP A 143 6.38 -3.99 1.05
N LEU A 144 6.40 -3.08 2.03
CA LEU A 144 5.95 -1.71 1.85
C LEU A 144 7.13 -0.80 1.47
N ASP A 145 6.82 0.22 0.67
CA ASP A 145 7.73 1.31 0.34
C ASP A 145 6.97 2.64 0.29
N ASP A 146 7.69 3.73 0.51
CA ASP A 146 7.18 5.04 0.21
C ASP A 146 7.51 5.42 -1.23
N LEU A 147 6.49 5.86 -1.95
CA LEU A 147 6.58 6.15 -3.37
C LEU A 147 6.03 7.54 -3.66
N HIS A 148 6.46 8.07 -4.80
CA HIS A 148 5.86 9.29 -5.32
C HIS A 148 4.44 8.98 -5.81
N CYS A 149 3.50 9.83 -5.43
CA CYS A 149 2.07 9.55 -5.57
C CYS A 149 1.55 9.48 -7.01
N TYR A 150 2.37 9.85 -8.00
CA TYR A 150 1.98 9.90 -9.41
C TYR A 150 2.11 8.56 -10.14
N TRP A 151 2.82 7.58 -9.58
CA TRP A 151 3.05 6.30 -10.27
C TRP A 151 1.74 5.56 -10.54
N PRO A 152 1.54 5.01 -11.76
CA PRO A 152 0.36 4.25 -12.10
C PRO A 152 0.50 2.82 -11.57
N MET A 153 -0.24 2.50 -10.51
CA MET A 153 -0.18 1.18 -9.85
C MET A 153 -1.57 0.56 -9.71
N ASN A 154 -1.61 -0.74 -9.39
CA ASN A 154 -2.82 -1.37 -8.87
C ASN A 154 -3.19 -0.72 -7.52
N TYR A 155 -4.38 -1.00 -7.01
CA TYR A 155 -4.83 -0.37 -5.77
C TYR A 155 -5.80 -1.26 -5.00
N ALA A 156 -5.79 -1.14 -3.67
CA ALA A 156 -6.69 -1.88 -2.81
C ALA A 156 -7.67 -0.93 -2.12
N CYS A 157 -8.96 -1.13 -2.35
CA CYS A 157 -10.02 -0.38 -1.67
C CYS A 157 -10.56 -1.18 -0.48
N GLY A 158 -11.00 -0.48 0.56
CA GLY A 158 -11.61 -1.01 1.76
C GLY A 158 -12.87 -0.21 2.16
N LYS A 159 -13.86 -0.91 2.72
CA LYS A 159 -15.05 -0.29 3.32
C LYS A 159 -15.67 -1.16 4.40
N LEU A 160 -16.53 -0.55 5.22
CA LEU A 160 -17.44 -1.28 6.09
C LEU A 160 -18.40 -2.17 5.28
N PRO A 161 -18.87 -3.30 5.85
CA PRO A 161 -19.92 -4.11 5.24
C PRO A 161 -21.18 -3.28 4.99
N THR A 162 -21.82 -3.53 3.84
CA THR A 162 -23.17 -3.05 3.54
C THR A 162 -24.22 -3.98 4.13
#